data_AF-A0A2S9J5P9-F1
#
_entry.id   AF-A0A2S9J5P9-F1
#
_cell.length_a   1.000
_cell.length_b   1.000
_cell.length_c   1.000
_cell.angle_alpha   90.00
_cell.angle_beta   90.00
_cell.angle_gamma   90.00
#
_symmetry.space_group_name_H-M   'P 1'
#
loop_
_entity.id
_entity.type
_entity.pdbx_description
1 polymer ?
#
loop_
_entity_poly.entity_id
_entity_poly.type
_entity_poly.pdbx_seq_one_letter_code
_entity_poly.pdbx_strand_id
1 'polypeptide(L)' 'MTIIEELKSELLGKSFPERVEISQEQVVVDVDTFLKIQFIEVEAWKKDLEKCPAYLRLTKFREAVRLYK' A
#
# COMPACT_ATOMS: atom_id res chain seq x y z
N MET A 1 16.41 -8.11 3.25
CA MET A 1 14.96 -7.93 3.09
C MET A 1 14.76 -6.79 2.10
N THR A 2 13.95 -6.93 1.06
CA THR A 2 13.70 -5.83 0.11
C THR A 2 12.61 -4.91 0.66
N ILE A 3 12.52 -3.66 0.18
CA ILE A 3 11.49 -2.73 0.63
C ILE A 3 10.06 -3.25 0.36
N ILE A 4 9.85 -4.03 -0.70
CA ILE A 4 8.57 -4.64 -1.01
C ILE A 4 8.22 -5.71 0.03
N GLU A 5 9.19 -6.51 0.45
CA GLU A 5 8.98 -7.53 1.48
C GLU A 5 8.72 -6.89 2.86
N GLU A 6 9.32 -5.74 3.15
CA GLU A 6 8.98 -4.93 4.34
C GLU A 6 7.53 -4.44 4.29
N LEU A 7 7.10 -3.89 3.15
CA LEU A 7 5.71 -3.47 2.96
C LEU A 7 4.72 -4.64 3.13
N LYS A 8 5.03 -5.81 2.57
CA LYS A 8 4.19 -7.00 2.72
C LYS A 8 4.06 -7.42 4.19
N SER A 9 5.18 -7.48 4.92
CA SER A 9 5.19 -7.80 6.35
C SER A 9 4.41 -6.78 7.19
N GLU A 10 4.46 -5.50 6.79
CA GLU A 10 3.75 -4.45 7.51
C GLU A 10 2.27 -4.37 7.18
N LEU A 11 1.83 -4.79 6.00
CA LEU A 11 0.48 -4.53 5.51
C LEU A 11 -0.38 -5.79 5.31
N LEU A 12 0.20 -6.94 4.94
CA LEU A 12 -0.59 -8.14 4.69
C LEU A 12 -0.95 -8.87 5.98
N GLY A 13 -2.15 -9.46 6.01
CA GLY A 13 -2.65 -10.23 7.15
C GLY A 13 -3.02 -9.41 8.37
N LYS A 14 -3.15 -8.08 8.23
CA LYS A 14 -3.58 -7.16 9.29
C LYS A 14 -4.94 -6.58 9.00
N SER A 15 -5.65 -6.20 10.06
CA SER A 15 -6.91 -5.48 9.96
C SER A 15 -6.67 -3.97 9.95
N PHE A 16 -7.39 -3.27 9.09
CA PHE A 16 -7.34 -1.81 8.97
C PHE A 16 -8.75 -1.22 9.05
N PRO A 17 -8.90 0.09 9.27
CA PRO A 17 -10.19 0.76 9.19
C PRO A 17 -10.86 0.54 7.83
N GLU A 18 -12.19 0.53 7.81
CA GLU A 18 -12.99 0.41 6.56
C GLU A 18 -12.66 1.50 5.54
N ARG A 19 -12.16 2.65 6.01
CA ARG A 19 -11.78 3.79 5.17
C ARG A 19 -10.42 4.32 5.61
N VAL A 20 -9.45 4.33 4.70
CA VAL A 20 -8.11 4.88 4.93
C VAL A 20 -7.85 5.99 3.93
N GLU A 21 -7.78 7.24 4.41
CA GLU A 21 -7.39 8.38 3.58
C GLU A 21 -5.88 8.37 3.38
N ILE A 22 -5.44 8.28 2.12
CA ILE A 22 -4.01 8.21 1.76
C ILE A 22 -3.51 9.51 1.12
N SER A 23 -4.42 10.43 0.78
CA SER A 23 -4.16 11.82 0.40
C SER A 23 -5.47 12.60 0.40
N GLN A 24 -5.40 13.94 0.29
CA GLN A 24 -6.57 14.83 0.27
C GLN A 24 -7.66 14.44 -0.76
N GLU A 25 -7.28 13.75 -1.83
CA GLU A 25 -8.16 13.39 -2.95
C GLU A 25 -8.44 11.88 -3.03
N GLN A 26 -7.81 11.05 -2.17
CA GLN A 26 -7.85 9.60 -2.29
C GLN A 26 -8.16 8.92 -0.96
N VAL A 27 -9.23 8.11 -0.97
CA VAL A 27 -9.63 7.23 0.12
C VAL A 27 -9.68 5.78 -0.36
N VAL A 28 -9.08 4.89 0.42
CA VAL A 28 -9.18 3.43 0.23
C VAL A 28 -10.37 2.94 1.05
N VAL A 29 -11.35 2.32 0.38
CA VAL A 29 -12.60 1.82 1.02
C VAL A 29 -12.71 0.30 1.02
N ASP A 30 -11.85 -0.39 0.27
CA ASP A 30 -11.71 -1.84 0.26
C ASP A 30 -10.22 -2.14 0.34
N VAL A 31 -9.74 -2.30 1.58
CA VAL A 31 -8.31 -2.41 1.88
C VAL A 31 -7.73 -3.70 1.34
N ASP A 32 -8.43 -4.83 1.48
CA ASP A 32 -7.93 -6.13 1.06
C ASP A 32 -7.75 -6.18 -0.46
N THR A 33 -8.76 -5.75 -1.21
CA THR A 33 -8.69 -5.66 -2.67
C THR A 33 -7.62 -4.65 -3.10
N PHE A 34 -7.55 -3.49 -2.44
CA PHE A 34 -6.54 -2.49 -2.73
C PHE A 34 -5.13 -3.06 -2.57
N LEU A 35 -4.79 -3.61 -1.40
CA LEU A 35 -3.46 -4.15 -1.11
C LEU A 35 -3.10 -5.26 -2.11
N LYS A 36 -4.02 -6.17 -2.40
CA LYS A 36 -3.83 -7.24 -3.39
C LYS A 36 -3.46 -6.66 -4.76
N ILE A 37 -4.24 -5.70 -5.27
CA ILE A 37 -3.98 -5.08 -6.58
C ILE A 37 -2.64 -4.35 -6.57
N GLN A 38 -2.35 -3.57 -5.52
CA GLN A 38 -1.12 -2.79 -5.48
C GLN A 38 0.13 -3.69 -5.49
N PHE A 39 0.13 -4.77 -4.71
CA PHE A 39 1.27 -5.69 -4.70
C PHE A 39 1.44 -6.43 -6.04
N ILE A 40 0.34 -6.83 -6.71
CA ILE A 40 0.41 -7.41 -8.06
C ILE A 40 1.03 -6.41 -9.05
N GLU A 41 0.61 -5.15 -9.02
CA GLU A 41 1.13 -4.10 -9.90
C GLU A 41 2.61 -3.81 -9.64
N VAL A 42 3.03 -3.76 -8.37
CA VAL A 42 4.44 -3.58 -7.99
C VAL A 42 5.29 -4.76 -8.45
N GLU A 43 4.84 -5.99 -8.28
CA GLU A 43 5.57 -7.20 -8.71
C GLU A 43 5.70 -7.27 -10.24
N ALA A 44 4.69 -6.81 -10.97
CA ALA A 44 4.73 -6.74 -12.43
C ALA A 44 5.59 -5.57 -12.96
N TRP A 45 5.99 -4.61 -12.11
CA TRP A 45 6.71 -3.41 -12.53
C TRP A 45 8.19 -3.70 -12.80
N LYS A 46 8.61 -3.52 -14.06
CA LYS A 46 9.99 -3.81 -14.53
C LYS A 46 10.89 -2.58 -14.63
N LYS A 47 10.42 -1.42 -14.18
CA LYS A 47 11.15 -0.15 -14.24
C LYS A 47 11.57 0.29 -12.83
N ASP A 48 12.09 1.49 -12.72
CA ASP A 48 12.40 2.15 -11.46
C ASP A 48 11.20 2.15 -10.50
N LEU A 49 11.40 1.59 -9.31
CA LEU A 49 10.38 1.38 -8.29
C LEU A 49 9.82 2.70 -7.77
N GLU A 50 10.64 3.75 -7.66
CA GLU A 50 10.20 5.07 -7.18
C GLU A 50 9.21 5.74 -8.15
N LYS A 51 9.16 5.24 -9.40
CA LYS A 51 8.22 5.68 -10.44
C LYS A 51 7.00 4.79 -10.56
N CYS A 52 6.90 3.72 -9.76
CA CYS A 52 5.76 2.82 -9.76
C CYS A 52 4.57 3.44 -8.99
N PRO A 53 3.43 3.72 -9.64
CA PRO A 53 2.28 4.32 -8.94
C PRO A 53 1.75 3.45 -7.81
N ALA A 54 1.77 2.12 -7.97
CA ALA A 54 1.33 1.18 -6.96
C ALA A 54 2.23 1.20 -5.71
N TYR A 55 3.54 1.31 -5.91
CA TYR A 55 4.50 1.48 -4.81
C TYR A 55 4.25 2.78 -4.05
N LEU A 56 4.07 3.90 -4.76
CA LEU A 56 3.77 5.19 -4.14
C LEU A 56 2.48 5.13 -3.31
N ARG A 57 1.43 4.48 -3.81
CA ARG A 57 0.17 4.29 -3.09
C ARG A 57 0.34 3.40 -1.85
N LEU A 58 1.13 2.33 -1.92
CA LEU A 58 1.44 1.49 -0.77
C LEU A 58 2.22 2.25 0.32
N THR A 59 3.17 3.10 -0.06
CA THR A 59 3.90 3.95 0.89
C THR A 59 2.96 4.93 1.59
N LYS A 60 2.11 5.64 0.84
CA LYS A 60 1.10 6.54 1.42
C LYS A 60 0.13 5.79 2.34
N PHE A 61 -0.30 4.60 1.93
CA PHE A 61 -1.16 3.74 2.76
C PHE A 61 -0.46 3.36 4.07
N ARG A 62 0.79 2.91 4.02
CA ARG A 62 1.62 2.60 5.20
C ARG A 62 1.73 3.79 6.15
N GLU A 63 1.95 4.99 5.61
CA GLU A 63 2.02 6.22 6.40
C GLU A 63 0.67 6.53 7.07
N ALA A 64 -0.43 6.44 6.32
CA ALA A 64 -1.76 6.66 6.84
C ALA A 64 -2.11 5.69 7.97
N VAL A 65 -1.85 4.38 7.80
CA VAL A 65 -2.22 3.36 8.80
C VAL A 65 -1.30 3.35 10.03
N ARG A 66 -0.10 3.93 9.95
CA ARG A 66 0.79 4.08 11.12
C ARG A 66 0.19 4.98 12.19
N LEU A 67 -0.72 5.89 11.82
CA LEU A 67 -1.42 6.76 12.76
C LEU A 67 -2.53 6.05 13.56
N TYR A 68 -2.91 4.83 13.15
CA TYR A 68 -3.97 4.03 13.79
C TYR A 68 -3.40 2.89 14.68
N LYS A 69 -2.11 2.94 15.01
CA LYS A 69 -1.47 2.00 15.94
C LYS A 69 -1.79 2.31 17.40
#